data_AF-A0A537L501-F1
#
_entry.id   AF-A0A537L501-F1
#
_cell.length_a   1.000
_cell.length_b   1.000
_cell.length_c   1.000
_cell.angle_alpha   90.00
_cell.angle_beta   90.00
_cell.angle_gamma   90.00
#
_symmetry.space_group_name_H-M   'P 1'
#
loop_
_entity.id
_entity.type
_entity.pdbx_description
1 polymer ?
#
loop_
_entity_poly.entity_id
_entity_poly.type
_entity_poly.pdbx_seq_one_letter_code
_entity_poly.pdbx_strand_id
1 'polypeptide(L)' 'IFGFAGQVEEIVRRMRAELGGRANVVATGGWAELIVEECRCFDHLDPLLTLEGLRIIYERNRMPLDDPGSLRART' A
#
# COMPACT_ATOMS: atom_id res chain seq x y z
N ILE A 1 11.00 16.79 -11.06
CA ILE A 1 10.94 16.25 -9.69
C ILE A 1 10.10 17.16 -8.79
N PHE A 2 10.49 18.42 -8.55
CA PHE A 2 9.76 19.34 -7.66
C PHE A 2 8.26 19.56 -7.95
N GLY A 3 7.85 19.62 -9.21
CA GLY A 3 6.42 19.76 -9.55
C GLY A 3 5.58 18.55 -9.11
N PHE A 4 6.14 17.34 -9.24
CA PHE A 4 5.48 16.11 -8.78
C PHE A 4 5.47 16.06 -7.25
N ALA A 5 6.57 16.43 -6.60
CA ALA A 5 6.66 16.51 -5.14
C ALA A 5 5.60 17.47 -4.56
N GLY A 6 5.49 18.68 -5.12
CA GLY A 6 4.47 19.65 -4.70
C GLY A 6 3.03 19.18 -4.97
N GLN A 7 2.80 18.44 -6.07
CA GLN A 7 1.51 17.82 -6.35
C GLN A 7 1.15 16.79 -5.28
N VAL A 8 2.07 15.88 -4.94
CA VAL A 8 1.86 14.86 -3.92
C VAL A 8 1.58 15.49 -2.56
N GLU A 9 2.40 16.46 -2.15
CA GLU A 9 2.25 17.19 -0.88
C GLU A 9 0.84 17.80 -0.74
N GLU A 10 0.39 18.53 -1.76
CA GLU A 10 -0.89 19.23 -1.70
C GLU A 10 -2.08 18.28 -1.72
N ILE A 11 -2.01 17.19 -2.50
CA ILE A 11 -3.04 16.15 -2.51
C ILE A 11 -3.13 15.50 -1.13
N VAL A 12 -2.01 15.06 -0.57
CA VAL A 12 -1.97 14.42 0.76
C VAL A 12 -2.49 15.37 1.84
N ARG A 13 -2.12 16.66 1.78
CA ARG A 13 -2.59 17.68 2.72
C ARG A 13 -4.12 17.84 2.67
N ARG A 14 -4.71 17.87 1.48
CA ARG A 14 -6.18 17.96 1.32
C ARG A 14 -6.88 16.71 1.83
N MET A 15 -6.39 15.52 1.47
CA MET A 15 -6.95 14.25 1.96
C MET A 15 -6.90 14.16 3.49
N ARG A 16 -5.79 14.55 4.11
CA ARG A 16 -5.69 14.62 5.58
C ARG A 16 -6.72 15.58 6.18
N ALA A 17 -6.90 16.77 5.60
CA ALA A 17 -7.89 17.74 6.08
C ALA A 17 -9.32 17.18 6.03
N GLU A 18 -9.67 16.46 4.95
CA GLU A 18 -10.98 15.82 4.80
C GLU A 18 -11.20 14.67 5.80
N LEU A 19 -10.16 13.91 6.14
CA LEU A 19 -10.23 12.78 7.08
C LEU A 19 -10.17 13.17 8.57
N GLY A 20 -10.11 14.47 8.91
CA GLY A 20 -9.99 14.93 10.31
C GLY A 20 -8.56 15.12 10.81
N GLY A 21 -7.61 15.28 9.89
CA GLY A 21 -6.25 15.78 10.14
C GLY A 21 -5.17 14.73 10.36
N ARG A 22 -5.52 13.48 10.66
CA ARG A 22 -4.55 12.39 10.88
C ARG A 22 -4.81 11.23 9.93
N ALA A 23 -3.83 10.98 9.07
CA ALA A 23 -3.76 9.78 8.24
C ALA A 23 -2.29 9.43 8.00
N ASN A 24 -1.94 8.15 8.18
CA ASN A 24 -0.62 7.64 7.84
C ASN A 24 -0.47 7.59 6.32
N VAL A 25 0.67 8.05 5.83
CA VAL A 25 0.99 8.14 4.41
C VAL A 25 2.14 7.20 4.13
N VAL A 26 1.85 6.13 3.39
CA VAL A 26 2.81 5.09 3.02
C VAL A 26 3.14 5.22 1.55
N ALA A 27 4.42 5.35 1.23
CA ALA A 27 4.93 5.36 -0.14
C ALA A 27 5.33 3.94 -0.57
N THR A 28 4.99 3.54 -1.80
CA THR A 28 5.40 2.27 -2.41
C THR A 28 5.60 2.44 -3.93
N GLY A 29 6.19 1.43 -4.59
CA GLY A 29 6.47 1.45 -6.03
C GLY A 29 7.85 2.01 -6.38
N GLY A 30 8.35 1.69 -7.58
CA GLY A 30 9.76 1.92 -7.95
C GLY A 30 10.22 3.38 -8.02
N TRP A 31 9.30 4.34 -8.07
CA TRP A 31 9.62 5.78 -8.07
C TRP A 31 9.51 6.43 -6.69
N ALA A 32 9.01 5.69 -5.68
CA ALA A 32 8.80 6.24 -4.34
C ALA A 32 10.11 6.68 -3.68
N GLU A 33 11.18 5.91 -3.84
CA GLU A 33 12.51 6.22 -3.30
C GLU A 33 13.04 7.56 -3.83
N LEU A 34 12.80 7.87 -5.11
CA LEU A 34 13.27 9.10 -5.75
C LEU A 34 12.50 10.35 -5.32
N ILE A 35 11.28 10.19 -4.80
CA ILE A 35 10.39 11.30 -4.45
C ILE A 35 10.31 11.51 -2.94
N VAL A 36 10.53 10.47 -2.14
CA VAL A 36 10.50 10.54 -0.67
C VAL A 36 11.49 11.57 -0.13
N GLU A 37 12.66 11.71 -0.73
CA GLU A 37 13.65 12.71 -0.29
C GLU A 37 13.18 14.17 -0.52
N GLU A 38 12.24 14.36 -1.45
CA GLU A 38 11.73 15.67 -1.87
C GLU A 38 10.35 16.00 -1.27
N CYS A 39 9.77 15.10 -0.46
CA CYS A 39 8.45 15.22 0.14
C CYS A 39 8.50 14.95 1.65
N ARG A 40 7.87 15.83 2.45
CA ARG A 40 7.76 15.69 3.91
C ARG A 40 6.47 15.02 4.37
N CYS A 41 5.57 14.74 3.44
CA CYS A 41 4.25 14.21 3.77
C CYS A 41 4.22 12.71 4.08
N PHE A 42 5.29 11.97 3.78
CA PHE A 42 5.38 10.53 3.96
C PHE A 42 5.79 10.15 5.38
N ASP A 43 5.12 9.14 5.95
CA ASP A 43 5.44 8.58 7.25
C ASP A 43 6.26 7.27 7.13
N HIS A 44 6.03 6.52 6.04
CA HIS A 44 6.71 5.24 5.77
C HIS A 44 7.01 5.06 4.28
N LEU A 45 8.11 4.38 3.99
CA LEU A 45 8.43 3.83 2.67
C LEU A 45 8.40 2.30 2.76
N ASP A 46 7.54 1.67 1.97
CA ASP A 46 7.39 0.22 1.91
C ASP A 46 7.40 -0.28 0.45
N PRO A 47 8.57 -0.69 -0.08
CA PRO A 47 8.69 -1.18 -1.44
C PRO A 47 7.94 -2.50 -1.71
N LEU A 48 7.61 -3.27 -0.67
CA LEU A 48 7.02 -4.61 -0.79
C LEU A 48 5.54 -4.65 -0.41
N LEU A 49 4.92 -3.48 -0.17
CA LEU A 49 3.53 -3.36 0.30
C LEU A 49 2.54 -4.24 -0.47
N THR A 50 2.65 -4.28 -1.80
CA THR A 50 1.78 -5.12 -2.65
C THR A 50 2.03 -6.62 -2.42
N LEU A 51 3.29 -7.04 -2.33
CA LEU A 51 3.63 -8.45 -2.12
C LEU A 51 3.21 -8.94 -0.74
N GLU A 52 3.35 -8.08 0.27
CA GLU A 52 2.87 -8.36 1.62
C GLU A 52 1.35 -8.50 1.66
N GLY A 53 0.63 -7.60 0.96
CA GLY A 53 -0.81 -7.74 0.77
C GLY A 53 -1.21 -9.05 0.09
N LEU A 54 -0.50 -9.45 -0.97
CA LEU A 54 -0.74 -10.72 -1.66
C LEU A 54 -0.48 -11.93 -0.77
N ARG A 55 0.58 -11.90 0.05
CA ARG A 55 0.89 -12.96 1.04
C ARG A 55 -0.24 -13.11 2.06
N ILE A 56 -0.72 -11.99 2.62
CA ILE A 56 -1.84 -11.97 3.57
C ILE A 56 -3.12 -12.51 2.92
N ILE A 57 -3.43 -12.10 1.68
CA ILE A 57 -4.59 -12.60 0.95
C ILE A 57 -4.47 -14.11 0.72
N TYR A 58 -3.31 -14.60 0.29
CA TYR A 58 -3.07 -16.02 0.10
C TYR A 58 -3.30 -16.82 1.39
N GLU A 59 -2.72 -16.37 2.50
CA GLU A 59 -2.86 -17.03 3.81
C GLU A 59 -4.31 -17.07 4.29
N ARG A 60 -5.07 -15.99 4.10
CA ARG A 60 -6.50 -15.94 4.43
C ARG A 60 -7.36 -16.88 3.60
N ASN A 61 -6.93 -17.17 2.37
CA ASN A 61 -7.66 -18.04 1.44
C ASN A 61 -7.11 -19.47 1.37
N ARG A 62 -6.06 -19.79 2.13
CA ARG A 62 -5.65 -21.19 2.30
C ARG A 62 -6.73 -21.91 3.08
N MET A 63 -7.57 -22.67 2.38
CA MET A 63 -8.21 -23.81 3.00
C MET A 63 -7.12 -24.76 3.54
N PRO A 64 -7.36 -25.46 4.66
CA PRO A 64 -6.45 -26.50 5.11
C PRO A 64 -6.19 -27.45 3.94
N LEU A 65 -4.92 -27.72 3.64
CA LEU A 65 -4.53 -28.68 2.58
C LEU A 65 -5.03 -30.10 2.90
N ASP A 66 -5.55 -30.29 4.11
CA ASP A 66 -6.00 -31.55 4.69
C ASP A 66 -7.52 -31.71 4.59
N ASP A 67 -8.25 -30.71 4.04
CA ASP A 67 -9.70 -30.81 3.81
C ASP A 67 -9.99 -31.62 2.53
N PRO A 68 -10.56 -32.83 2.63
CA PRO A 68 -10.89 -33.68 1.48
C PRO A 68 -11.92 -33.06 0.52
N GLY A 69 -12.67 -32.03 0.95
CA GLY A 69 -13.65 -31.31 0.13
C GLY A 69 -13.05 -30.35 -0.91
N SER A 70 -11.79 -29.96 -0.73
CA SER A 70 -11.14 -28.88 -1.51
C SER A 70 -10.82 -29.21 -2.98
N LEU A 71 -10.89 -30.49 -3.37
CA LEU A 71 -10.70 -30.94 -4.76
C LEU A 71 -11.95 -30.82 -5.64
N ARG A 72 -13.16 -30.67 -5.06
CA ARG A 72 -14.42 -30.73 -5.83
C ARG A 72 -14.88 -29.39 -6.44
N ALA A 73 -14.24 -28.28 -6.09
CA ALA A 73 -14.64 -26.94 -6.56
C ALA A 73 -13.83 -26.44 -7.79
N ARG A 74 -13.11 -27.32 -8.49
CA ARG A 74 -12.20 -26.96 -9.61
C ARG A 74 -12.65 -27.44 -11.00
N THR A 75 -13.95 -27.67 -11.21
CA THR A 75 -14.59 -27.92 -12.52
C THR A 75 -15.81 -27.05 -12.64
#